data_AF-A0A7R9Y4F6-F1
#
_entry.id   AF-A0A7R9Y4F6-F1
#
_cell.length_a   1.000
_cell.length_b   1.000
_cell.length_c   1.000
_cell.angle_alpha   90.00
_cell.angle_beta   90.00
_cell.angle_gamma   90.00
#
_symmetry.space_group_name_H-M   'P 1'
#
loop_
_entity.id
_entity.type
_entity.pdbx_description
1 polymer ?
#
loop_
_entity_poly.entity_id
_entity_poly.type
_entity_poly.pdbx_seq_one_letter_code
_entity_poly.pdbx_strand_id
1 'polypeptide(L)'
;AKEIRELQVHAWEANERGVAMDTAGLPSQAELLHKEFKRRKEELERKKETAVTDRYGDAADVMPEELKVVAATEHYVEYDATGRVLRGAEAAKARSKYEEDALEQNHTQVWGSYCRVADGQIQWGYGCCASTTRNSYCVGESGREAALAADEQMRANLEAARQRKEDGTEAKERAERAAKAKEKEAKRAGWGGEARDVELDKDKLAAAMAAEEAKWAGEDGEEADERKRKYNVTHSVDVTEEEMEAYRLKRPRAADPMADPKKGGTDGYDFV
;
A
#
# COMPACT_ATOMS: atom_id res chain seq x y z
N ALA A 1 -22.17 -25.01 60.24
CA ALA A 1 -23.19 -24.77 61.30
C ALA A 1 -24.51 -24.21 60.76
N LYS A 2 -24.52 -23.21 59.85
CA LYS A 2 -25.76 -22.66 59.26
C LYS A 2 -26.52 -23.70 58.42
N GLU A 3 -25.83 -24.40 57.53
CA GLU A 3 -26.43 -25.39 56.62
C GLU A 3 -27.05 -26.59 57.34
N ILE A 4 -26.42 -27.05 58.43
CA ILE A 4 -26.96 -28.14 59.26
C ILE A 4 -28.27 -27.69 59.94
N ARG A 5 -28.35 -26.43 60.41
CA ARG A 5 -29.58 -25.87 60.98
C ARG A 5 -30.68 -25.73 59.92
N GLU A 6 -30.35 -25.27 58.72
CA GLU A 6 -31.28 -25.21 57.59
C GLU A 6 -31.82 -26.60 57.22
N LEU A 7 -30.94 -27.60 57.18
CA LEU A 7 -31.31 -28.99 56.94
C LEU A 7 -32.24 -29.55 58.03
N GLN A 8 -31.99 -29.24 59.29
CA GLN A 8 -32.85 -29.63 60.42
C GLN A 8 -34.23 -28.98 60.37
N VAL A 9 -34.30 -27.67 60.05
CA VAL A 9 -35.58 -26.98 59.86
C VAL A 9 -36.35 -27.59 58.69
N HIS A 10 -35.67 -27.82 57.55
CA HIS A 10 -36.27 -28.50 56.39
C HIS A 10 -36.77 -29.90 56.76
N ALA A 11 -36.00 -30.68 57.54
CA ALA A 11 -36.39 -31.98 58.11
C ALA A 11 -37.71 -31.93 58.87
N TRP A 12 -37.87 -30.97 59.79
CA TRP A 12 -39.11 -30.79 60.52
C TRP A 12 -40.29 -30.42 59.62
N GLU A 13 -40.11 -29.44 58.72
CA GLU A 13 -41.20 -29.02 57.85
C GLU A 13 -41.65 -30.09 56.86
N ALA A 14 -40.73 -30.91 56.33
CA ALA A 14 -41.13 -31.97 55.41
C ALA A 14 -41.77 -33.15 56.15
N ASN A 15 -41.35 -33.44 57.38
CA ASN A 15 -42.02 -34.42 58.23
C ASN A 15 -43.47 -34.00 58.54
N GLU A 16 -43.72 -32.71 58.79
CA GLU A 16 -45.09 -32.16 58.91
C GLU A 16 -45.90 -32.32 57.62
N ARG A 17 -45.25 -32.23 56.46
CA ARG A 17 -45.85 -32.47 55.13
C ARG A 17 -45.93 -33.96 54.75
N GLY A 18 -45.52 -34.88 55.64
CA GLY A 18 -45.60 -36.33 55.45
C GLY A 18 -44.42 -36.98 54.72
N VAL A 19 -43.33 -36.25 54.46
CA VAL A 19 -42.09 -36.80 53.90
C VAL A 19 -41.13 -37.12 55.05
N ALA A 20 -40.89 -38.41 55.29
CA ALA A 20 -40.00 -38.88 56.35
C ALA A 20 -38.54 -38.54 56.04
N MET A 21 -37.96 -37.57 56.76
CA MET A 21 -36.54 -37.20 56.65
C MET A 21 -35.92 -37.10 58.04
N ASP A 22 -34.84 -37.85 58.26
CA ASP A 22 -34.11 -37.88 59.52
C ASP A 22 -32.65 -37.45 59.31
N THR A 23 -32.26 -36.35 59.95
CA THR A 23 -30.91 -35.80 59.87
C THR A 23 -29.88 -36.56 60.70
N ALA A 24 -30.30 -37.27 61.75
CA ALA A 24 -29.42 -38.02 62.64
C ALA A 24 -29.28 -39.48 62.19
N GLY A 25 -30.39 -40.10 61.77
CA GLY A 25 -30.40 -41.49 61.30
C GLY A 25 -29.86 -41.67 59.89
N LEU A 26 -30.27 -40.81 58.94
CA LEU A 26 -29.95 -40.95 57.51
C LEU A 26 -29.43 -39.63 56.91
N PRO A 27 -28.26 -39.12 57.37
CA PRO A 27 -27.76 -37.80 56.99
C PRO A 27 -27.50 -37.64 55.49
N SER A 28 -27.00 -38.67 54.81
CA SER A 28 -26.72 -38.62 53.36
C SER A 28 -27.99 -38.50 52.51
N GLN A 29 -29.06 -39.19 52.91
CA GLN A 29 -30.36 -39.11 52.24
C GLN A 29 -31.02 -37.75 52.47
N ALA A 30 -31.00 -37.27 53.72
CA ALA A 30 -31.53 -35.95 54.07
C ALA A 30 -30.82 -34.83 53.29
N GLU A 31 -29.49 -34.91 53.16
CA GLU A 31 -28.72 -33.95 52.37
C GLU A 31 -29.06 -33.99 50.88
N LEU A 32 -29.25 -35.18 50.29
CA LEU A 32 -29.61 -35.30 48.87
C LEU A 32 -30.98 -34.67 48.60
N LEU A 33 -31.97 -34.96 49.44
CA LEU A 33 -33.31 -34.39 49.33
C LEU A 33 -33.30 -32.86 49.49
N HIS A 34 -32.47 -32.34 50.40
CA HIS A 34 -32.31 -30.91 50.61
C HIS A 34 -31.63 -30.22 49.41
N LYS A 35 -30.66 -30.86 48.76
CA LYS A 35 -30.05 -30.36 47.51
C LYS A 35 -31.06 -30.32 46.37
N GLU A 36 -31.89 -31.34 46.23
CA GLU A 36 -32.98 -31.36 45.25
C GLU A 36 -34.02 -30.27 45.53
N PHE A 37 -34.36 -30.05 46.80
CA PHE A 37 -35.26 -28.98 47.22
C PHE A 37 -34.71 -27.60 46.85
N LYS A 38 -33.43 -27.33 47.14
CA LYS A 38 -32.77 -26.06 46.76
C LYS A 38 -32.84 -25.83 45.25
N ARG A 39 -32.50 -26.85 44.44
CA ARG A 39 -32.61 -26.77 42.97
C ARG A 39 -34.04 -26.46 42.52
N ARG A 40 -35.04 -27.17 43.05
CA ARG A 40 -36.45 -26.94 42.70
C ARG A 40 -36.94 -25.56 43.15
N LYS A 41 -36.47 -25.07 44.29
CA LYS A 41 -36.80 -23.74 44.81
C LYS A 41 -36.27 -22.64 43.89
N GLU A 42 -35.00 -22.74 43.46
CA GLU A 42 -34.39 -21.82 42.50
C GLU A 42 -35.14 -21.82 41.17
N GLU A 43 -35.53 -22.99 40.66
CA GLU A 43 -36.34 -23.11 39.44
C GLU A 43 -37.72 -22.44 39.59
N LEU A 44 -38.35 -22.54 40.77
CA LEU A 44 -39.63 -21.89 41.05
C LEU A 44 -39.49 -20.38 41.22
N GLU A 45 -38.41 -19.90 41.83
CA GLU A 45 -38.11 -18.47 41.95
C GLU A 45 -37.88 -17.86 40.57
N ARG A 46 -37.08 -18.52 39.71
CA ARG A 46 -36.89 -18.09 38.32
C ARG A 46 -38.21 -18.04 37.55
N LYS A 47 -39.08 -19.05 37.70
CA LYS A 47 -40.42 -19.06 37.05
C LYS A 47 -41.31 -17.93 37.55
N LYS A 48 -41.21 -17.53 38.82
CA LYS A 48 -41.95 -16.38 39.37
C LYS A 48 -41.42 -15.08 38.81
N GLU A 49 -40.10 -14.92 38.74
CA GLU A 49 -39.45 -13.76 38.13
C GLU A 49 -39.90 -13.60 36.67
N THR A 50 -39.80 -14.67 35.86
CA THR A 50 -40.28 -14.64 34.48
C THR A 50 -41.77 -14.33 34.37
N ALA A 51 -42.60 -14.90 35.27
CA ALA A 51 -44.04 -14.61 35.25
C ALA A 51 -44.37 -13.16 35.66
N VAL A 52 -43.53 -12.50 36.44
CA VAL A 52 -43.66 -11.09 36.82
C VAL A 52 -43.19 -10.21 35.66
N THR A 53 -42.04 -10.50 35.07
CA THR A 53 -41.52 -9.76 33.90
C THR A 53 -42.47 -9.88 32.72
N ASP A 54 -43.06 -11.04 32.46
CA ASP A 54 -44.02 -11.23 31.37
C ASP A 54 -45.32 -10.44 31.58
N ARG A 55 -45.74 -10.24 32.84
CA ARG A 55 -46.99 -9.53 33.17
C ARG A 55 -46.83 -8.02 33.25
N TYR A 56 -45.69 -7.56 33.75
CA TYR A 56 -45.49 -6.15 34.10
C TYR A 56 -44.38 -5.48 33.28
N GLY A 57 -43.63 -6.25 32.48
CA GLY A 57 -42.46 -5.78 31.75
C GLY A 57 -41.26 -5.56 32.67
N ASP A 58 -40.06 -5.55 32.08
CA ASP A 58 -38.85 -5.13 32.78
C ASP A 58 -38.66 -3.61 32.59
N ALA A 59 -38.54 -2.87 33.70
CA ALA A 59 -38.34 -1.42 33.64
C ALA A 59 -36.97 -1.01 33.06
N ALA A 60 -36.03 -1.96 33.01
CA ALA A 60 -34.72 -1.78 32.40
C ALA A 60 -34.73 -2.03 30.87
N ASP A 61 -35.77 -2.69 30.35
CA ASP A 61 -35.88 -2.90 28.91
C ASP A 61 -36.11 -1.57 28.21
N VAL A 62 -35.31 -1.32 27.19
CA VAL A 62 -35.39 -0.11 26.38
C VAL A 62 -36.78 -0.05 25.77
N MET A 63 -37.52 1.02 26.08
CA MET A 63 -38.84 1.23 25.48
C MET A 63 -38.78 1.07 23.96
N PRO A 64 -39.74 0.34 23.35
CA PRO A 64 -39.77 0.15 21.92
C PRO A 64 -39.87 1.51 21.23
N GLU A 65 -39.21 1.62 20.09
CA GLU A 65 -38.99 2.89 19.38
C GLU A 65 -40.31 3.58 19.02
N GLU A 66 -41.35 2.81 18.73
CA GLU A 66 -42.71 3.29 18.45
C GLU A 66 -43.34 4.02 19.64
N LEU A 67 -43.06 3.59 20.87
CA LEU A 67 -43.57 4.25 22.09
C LEU A 67 -42.74 5.48 22.45
N LYS A 68 -41.44 5.53 22.13
CA LYS A 68 -40.61 6.72 22.37
C LYS A 68 -41.12 7.95 21.65
N VAL A 69 -41.67 7.78 20.45
CA VAL A 69 -42.29 8.85 19.66
C VAL A 69 -43.56 9.40 20.36
N VAL A 70 -44.28 8.54 21.09
CA VAL A 70 -45.53 8.89 21.80
C VAL A 70 -45.26 9.38 23.22
N ALA A 71 -44.16 8.96 23.86
CA ALA A 71 -44.00 9.01 25.31
C ALA A 71 -43.85 10.41 25.92
N ALA A 72 -43.43 11.44 25.18
CA ALA A 72 -43.53 12.84 25.62
C ALA A 72 -43.05 13.80 24.53
N THR A 73 -43.94 14.62 23.98
CA THR A 73 -43.55 15.80 23.18
C THR A 73 -43.55 17.09 24.01
N GLU A 74 -43.85 17.02 25.30
CA GLU A 74 -43.98 18.19 26.18
C GLU A 74 -42.79 18.27 27.14
N HIS A 75 -41.68 18.80 26.66
CA HIS A 75 -40.63 19.27 27.55
C HIS A 75 -41.12 20.53 28.26
N TYR A 76 -41.30 20.46 29.59
CA TYR A 76 -41.66 21.63 30.38
C TYR A 76 -40.51 22.64 30.37
N VAL A 77 -40.75 23.83 29.80
CA VAL A 77 -39.78 24.93 29.69
C VAL A 77 -40.32 26.13 30.45
N GLU A 78 -39.61 26.56 31.48
CA GLU A 78 -39.93 27.79 32.22
C GLU A 78 -39.24 28.98 31.55
N TYR A 79 -40.00 30.05 31.27
CA TYR A 79 -39.47 31.30 30.72
C TYR A 79 -39.45 32.39 31.80
N ASP A 80 -38.41 33.22 31.78
CA ASP A 80 -38.37 34.49 32.48
C ASP A 80 -39.33 35.50 31.83
N ALA A 81 -39.67 36.59 32.53
CA ALA A 81 -40.50 37.67 31.99
C ALA A 81 -39.92 38.31 30.72
N THR A 82 -38.61 38.16 30.51
CA THR A 82 -37.86 38.59 29.32
C THR A 82 -37.89 37.58 28.17
N GLY A 83 -38.49 36.40 28.36
CA GLY A 83 -38.52 35.31 27.38
C GLY A 83 -37.28 34.40 27.37
N ARG A 84 -36.36 34.55 28.34
CA ARG A 84 -35.20 33.65 28.49
C ARG A 84 -35.62 32.35 29.18
N VAL A 85 -35.17 31.21 28.68
CA VAL A 85 -35.41 29.91 29.34
C VAL A 85 -34.65 29.83 30.67
N LEU A 86 -35.37 29.58 31.77
CA LEU A 86 -34.86 29.41 33.13
C LEU A 86 -34.62 27.94 33.48
N ARG A 87 -35.54 27.05 33.09
CA ARG A 87 -35.49 25.61 33.37
C ARG A 87 -36.05 24.82 32.20
N GLY A 88 -35.49 23.63 31.95
CA GLY A 88 -36.06 22.65 31.03
C GLY A 88 -35.46 22.61 29.63
N ALA A 89 -34.71 23.63 29.19
CA ALA A 89 -33.89 23.54 27.99
C ALA A 89 -32.41 23.70 28.35
N GLU A 90 -31.56 22.82 27.82
CA GLU A 90 -30.12 23.04 27.85
C GLU A 90 -29.81 24.37 27.13
N ALA A 91 -29.00 25.22 27.75
CA ALA A 91 -28.61 26.47 27.13
C ALA A 91 -27.95 26.19 25.79
N ALA A 92 -28.51 26.75 24.71
CA ALA A 92 -27.92 26.61 23.38
C ALA A 92 -26.45 27.06 23.44
N LYS A 93 -25.54 26.20 22.97
CA LYS A 93 -24.11 26.51 22.93
C LYS A 93 -23.92 27.80 22.14
N ALA A 94 -23.24 28.78 22.72
CA ALA A 94 -22.94 30.03 22.05
C ALA A 94 -22.09 29.74 20.81
N ARG A 95 -22.61 30.09 19.63
CA ARG A 95 -21.89 30.01 18.34
C ARG A 95 -21.27 31.37 18.02
N SER A 96 -20.11 31.39 17.38
CA SER A 96 -19.52 32.65 16.92
C SER A 96 -20.25 33.19 15.68
N LYS A 97 -19.84 34.38 15.23
CA LYS A 97 -20.40 35.06 14.04
C LYS A 97 -20.17 34.28 12.74
N TYR A 98 -19.15 33.43 12.69
CA TYR A 98 -18.76 32.70 11.50
C TYR A 98 -19.38 31.29 11.52
N GLU A 99 -19.60 30.73 10.32
CA GLU A 99 -20.09 29.37 10.17
C GLU A 99 -19.05 28.38 10.72
N GLU A 100 -19.35 27.84 11.89
CA GLU A 100 -18.60 26.75 12.53
C GLU A 100 -19.09 25.40 12.00
N ASP A 101 -18.24 24.38 12.09
CA ASP A 101 -18.59 23.00 11.75
C ASP A 101 -19.07 22.75 10.31
N ALA A 102 -18.59 23.56 9.35
CA ALA A 102 -18.85 23.35 7.93
C ALA A 102 -18.08 22.12 7.41
N LEU A 103 -18.82 21.05 7.14
CA LEU A 103 -18.31 19.80 6.60
C LEU A 103 -18.24 19.86 5.07
N GLU A 104 -17.03 19.93 4.52
CA GLU A 104 -16.79 19.88 3.08
C GLU A 104 -16.83 18.42 2.58
N GLN A 105 -17.29 18.18 1.34
CA GLN A 105 -17.09 16.93 0.58
C GLN A 105 -17.31 15.60 1.34
N ASN A 106 -18.40 15.50 2.12
CA ASN A 106 -18.82 14.31 2.86
C ASN A 106 -17.84 13.84 3.96
N HIS A 107 -17.01 14.75 4.48
CA HIS A 107 -16.24 14.51 5.70
C HIS A 107 -17.13 14.62 6.94
N THR A 108 -16.82 13.87 8.00
CA THR A 108 -17.53 13.95 9.30
C THR A 108 -16.86 14.91 10.29
N GLN A 109 -15.69 15.44 9.94
CA GLN A 109 -14.91 16.36 10.75
C GLN A 109 -14.39 17.52 9.89
N VAL A 110 -14.27 18.70 10.48
CA VAL A 110 -13.83 19.94 9.81
C VAL A 110 -12.35 19.86 9.44
N TRP A 111 -11.94 20.59 8.40
CA TRP A 111 -10.52 20.80 8.08
C TRP A 111 -9.76 21.40 9.27
N GLY A 112 -8.62 20.81 9.63
CA GLY A 112 -7.83 21.22 10.80
C GLY A 112 -8.12 20.41 12.07
N SER A 113 -9.11 19.51 12.03
CA SER A 113 -9.33 18.50 13.08
C SER A 113 -8.18 17.49 13.20
N TYR A 114 -7.36 17.36 12.16
CA TYR A 114 -6.17 16.52 12.15
C TYR A 114 -4.91 17.34 11.83
N CYS A 115 -3.82 16.93 12.47
CA CYS A 115 -2.50 17.53 12.32
C CYS A 115 -1.49 16.39 12.26
N ARG A 116 -0.72 16.33 11.18
CA ARG A 116 0.49 15.50 11.10
C ARG A 116 1.72 16.40 11.18
N VAL A 117 2.71 15.95 11.95
CA VAL A 117 4.02 16.57 12.01
C VAL A 117 4.97 15.66 11.24
N ALA A 118 5.34 16.08 10.03
CA ALA A 118 6.28 15.36 9.18
C ALA A 118 7.45 16.29 8.86
N ASP A 119 8.69 15.83 9.10
CA ASP A 119 9.92 16.55 8.75
C ASP A 119 9.98 18.01 9.23
N GLY A 120 9.42 18.29 10.41
CA GLY A 120 9.38 19.62 11.02
C GLY A 120 8.32 20.57 10.44
N GLN A 121 7.52 20.13 9.47
CA GLN A 121 6.36 20.85 8.94
C GLN A 121 5.06 20.33 9.55
N ILE A 122 4.19 21.26 9.92
CA ILE A 122 2.85 20.94 10.41
C ILE A 122 1.91 20.93 9.21
N GLN A 123 1.34 19.76 8.91
CA GLN A 123 0.35 19.60 7.86
C GLN A 123 -1.01 19.31 8.50
N TRP A 124 -1.97 20.19 8.20
CA TRP A 124 -3.34 20.08 8.66
C TRP A 124 -4.16 19.21 7.70
N GLY A 125 -5.18 18.56 8.23
CA GLY A 125 -6.06 17.68 7.47
C GLY A 125 -7.40 17.44 8.15
N TYR A 126 -8.16 16.50 7.60
CA TYR A 126 -9.42 16.01 8.17
C TYR A 126 -9.17 14.81 9.08
N GLY A 127 -9.72 14.78 10.30
CA GLY A 127 -9.49 13.67 11.24
C GLY A 127 -10.32 12.41 11.00
N CYS A 128 -11.33 12.48 10.13
CA CYS A 128 -12.08 11.29 9.72
C CYS A 128 -11.27 10.33 8.84
N CYS A 129 -10.48 10.85 7.89
CA CYS A 129 -9.72 10.05 6.92
C CYS A 129 -8.20 10.33 6.93
N ALA A 130 -7.73 11.23 7.80
CA ALA A 130 -6.33 11.71 7.86
C ALA A 130 -5.81 12.32 6.53
N SER A 131 -6.69 12.70 5.61
CA SER A 131 -6.32 13.40 4.38
C SER A 131 -5.77 14.79 4.69
N THR A 132 -4.57 15.10 4.20
CA THR A 132 -3.94 16.43 4.28
C THR A 132 -4.16 17.28 3.04
N THR A 133 -5.07 16.89 2.15
CA THR A 133 -5.46 17.67 0.97
C THR A 133 -6.84 18.26 1.19
N ARG A 134 -6.97 19.59 1.08
CA ARG A 134 -8.25 20.29 1.28
C ARG A 134 -9.19 20.02 0.11
N ASN A 135 -10.49 19.93 0.37
CA ASN A 135 -11.55 19.63 -0.60
C ASN A 135 -11.42 18.27 -1.29
N SER A 136 -10.67 17.32 -0.74
CA SER A 136 -10.73 15.92 -1.20
C SER A 136 -12.03 15.27 -0.72
N TYR A 137 -12.49 14.21 -1.38
CA TYR A 137 -13.60 13.41 -0.87
C TYR A 137 -13.14 12.52 0.29
N CYS A 138 -14.03 12.24 1.23
CA CYS A 138 -13.75 11.35 2.34
C CYS A 138 -13.52 9.90 1.88
N VAL A 139 -12.40 9.31 2.29
CA VAL A 139 -12.02 7.91 2.04
C VAL A 139 -12.40 6.99 3.23
N GLY A 140 -12.91 7.58 4.31
CA GLY A 140 -13.26 6.86 5.54
C GLY A 140 -12.05 6.26 6.27
N GLU A 141 -12.30 5.24 7.08
CA GLU A 141 -11.28 4.57 7.92
C GLU A 141 -10.20 3.88 7.10
N SER A 142 -10.56 3.29 5.96
CA SER A 142 -9.60 2.66 5.04
C SER A 142 -8.51 3.62 4.57
N GLY A 143 -8.86 4.89 4.33
CA GLY A 143 -7.89 5.93 3.97
C GLY A 143 -6.93 6.27 5.11
N ARG A 144 -7.41 6.19 6.37
CA ARG A 144 -6.60 6.44 7.56
C ARG A 144 -5.57 5.32 7.78
N GLU A 145 -5.99 4.07 7.65
CA GLU A 145 -5.08 2.92 7.74
C GLU A 145 -4.03 2.96 6.62
N ALA A 146 -4.44 3.28 5.39
CA ALA A 146 -3.53 3.44 4.26
C ALA A 146 -2.51 4.57 4.49
N ALA A 147 -2.93 5.69 5.09
CA ALA A 147 -2.04 6.79 5.43
C ALA A 147 -1.00 6.38 6.49
N LEU A 148 -1.42 5.69 7.56
CA LEU A 148 -0.51 5.18 8.59
C LEU A 148 0.48 4.15 8.02
N ALA A 149 -0.01 3.21 7.20
CA ALA A 149 0.84 2.24 6.53
C ALA A 149 1.84 2.92 5.60
N ALA A 150 1.43 3.94 4.83
CA ALA A 150 2.33 4.70 3.96
C ALA A 150 3.42 5.43 4.76
N ASP A 151 3.07 6.02 5.91
CA ASP A 151 4.03 6.67 6.80
C ASP A 151 5.04 5.67 7.39
N GLU A 152 4.59 4.49 7.81
CA GLU A 152 5.46 3.40 8.27
C GLU A 152 6.40 2.92 7.16
N GLN A 153 5.88 2.72 5.94
CA GLN A 153 6.70 2.35 4.79
C GLN A 153 7.74 3.43 4.46
N MET A 154 7.37 4.71 4.54
CA MET A 154 8.30 5.81 4.32
C MET A 154 9.43 5.82 5.36
N ARG A 155 9.10 5.62 6.65
CA ARG A 155 10.10 5.50 7.73
C ARG A 155 11.02 4.30 7.52
N ALA A 156 10.46 3.14 7.22
CA ALA A 156 11.24 1.92 6.94
C ALA A 156 12.20 2.11 5.75
N ASN A 157 11.73 2.76 4.67
CA ASN A 157 12.58 3.07 3.52
C ASN A 157 13.73 4.04 3.86
N LEU A 158 13.46 5.05 4.70
CA LEU A 158 14.48 5.99 5.15
C LEU A 158 15.52 5.32 6.06
N GLU A 159 15.10 4.43 6.96
CA GLU A 159 15.98 3.64 7.80
C GLU A 159 16.83 2.67 6.97
N ALA A 160 16.22 1.95 6.03
CA ALA A 160 16.94 1.08 5.10
C ALA A 160 17.95 1.85 4.25
N ALA A 161 17.61 3.07 3.79
CA ALA A 161 18.54 3.93 3.07
C ALA A 161 19.70 4.42 3.94
N ARG A 162 19.48 4.66 5.25
CA ARG A 162 20.55 5.00 6.20
C ARG A 162 21.49 3.81 6.40
N GLN A 163 20.95 2.62 6.63
CA GLN A 163 21.73 1.39 6.78
C GLN A 163 22.57 1.09 5.54
N ARG A 164 21.99 1.20 4.33
CA ARG A 164 22.73 1.00 3.08
C ARG A 164 23.90 1.97 2.89
N LYS A 165 23.78 3.20 3.39
CA LYS A 165 24.86 4.20 3.38
C LYS A 165 25.95 3.85 4.40
N GLU A 166 25.57 3.40 5.59
CA GLU A 166 26.51 2.98 6.64
C GLU A 166 27.28 1.72 6.24
N ASP A 167 26.61 0.72 5.66
CA ASP A 167 27.21 -0.54 5.21
C ASP A 167 28.05 -0.39 3.93
N GLY A 168 28.09 0.82 3.33
CA GLY A 168 28.81 1.10 2.08
C GLY A 168 28.29 0.30 0.87
N THR A 169 27.14 -0.36 0.99
CA THR A 169 26.53 -1.17 -0.07
C THR A 169 26.07 -0.29 -1.23
N GLU A 170 25.59 0.93 -0.96
CA GLU A 170 25.26 1.89 -2.02
C GLU A 170 26.49 2.31 -2.84
N ALA A 171 27.65 2.46 -2.19
CA ALA A 171 28.89 2.79 -2.89
C ALA A 171 29.35 1.63 -3.78
N LYS A 172 29.21 0.39 -3.29
CA LYS A 172 29.51 -0.84 -4.06
C LYS A 172 28.54 -1.03 -5.23
N GLU A 173 27.23 -0.89 -5.03
CA GLU A 173 26.23 -1.01 -6.10
C GLU A 173 26.38 0.11 -7.15
N ARG A 174 26.72 1.34 -6.73
CA ARG A 174 26.98 2.45 -7.65
C ARG A 174 28.26 2.23 -8.47
N ALA A 175 29.31 1.70 -7.86
CA ALA A 175 30.53 1.32 -8.57
C ALA A 175 30.27 0.19 -9.57
N GLU A 176 29.46 -0.82 -9.20
CA GLU A 176 29.09 -1.92 -10.08
C GLU A 176 28.20 -1.47 -11.25
N ARG A 177 27.25 -0.57 -11.01
CA ARG A 177 26.45 0.05 -12.07
C ARG A 177 27.30 0.92 -13.01
N ALA A 178 28.27 1.66 -12.47
CA ALA A 178 29.20 2.45 -13.28
C ALA A 178 30.12 1.55 -14.13
N ALA A 179 30.57 0.42 -13.60
CA ALA A 179 31.34 -0.57 -14.34
C ALA A 179 30.51 -1.20 -15.48
N LYS A 180 29.27 -1.61 -15.20
CA LYS A 180 28.34 -2.14 -16.22
C LYS A 180 27.94 -1.10 -17.27
N ALA A 181 27.84 0.18 -16.90
CA ALA A 181 27.58 1.27 -17.83
C ALA A 181 28.78 1.49 -18.78
N LYS A 182 30.00 1.48 -18.24
CA LYS A 182 31.23 1.57 -19.05
C LYS A 182 31.39 0.37 -20.00
N GLU A 183 31.02 -0.83 -19.56
CA GLU A 183 31.04 -2.03 -20.41
C GLU A 183 30.03 -1.93 -21.57
N LYS A 184 28.81 -1.43 -21.30
CA LYS A 184 27.80 -1.20 -22.33
C LYS A 184 28.18 -0.07 -23.28
N GLU A 185 28.83 0.97 -22.79
CA GLU A 185 29.34 2.08 -23.60
C GLU A 185 30.47 1.62 -24.52
N ALA A 186 31.41 0.79 -24.02
CA ALA A 186 32.46 0.18 -24.82
C ALA A 186 31.89 -0.71 -25.94
N LYS A 187 30.88 -1.53 -25.63
CA LYS A 187 30.19 -2.37 -26.63
C LYS A 187 29.39 -1.55 -27.66
N ARG A 188 28.90 -0.36 -27.29
CA ARG A 188 28.16 0.54 -28.18
C ARG A 188 29.08 1.38 -29.08
N ALA A 189 30.33 1.63 -28.66
CA ALA A 189 31.32 2.35 -29.44
C ALA A 189 31.76 1.63 -30.73
N GLY A 190 31.61 0.30 -30.79
CA GLY A 190 31.91 -0.50 -31.99
C GLY A 190 31.04 -0.19 -33.21
N TRP A 191 29.89 0.50 -33.05
CA TRP A 191 28.98 0.83 -34.16
C TRP A 191 28.71 2.35 -34.25
N GLY A 192 29.72 3.10 -34.71
CA GLY A 192 29.55 4.47 -35.21
C GLY A 192 29.64 5.61 -34.19
N GLY A 193 30.27 5.40 -33.02
CA GLY A 193 30.69 6.49 -32.13
C GLY A 193 32.07 7.04 -32.52
N GLU A 194 32.39 8.28 -32.13
CA GLU A 194 33.75 8.84 -32.25
C GLU A 194 34.76 7.82 -31.71
N ALA A 195 35.72 7.45 -32.56
CA ALA A 195 36.79 6.53 -32.22
C ALA A 195 37.54 7.10 -31.00
N ARG A 196 37.47 6.39 -29.87
CA ARG A 196 38.52 6.54 -28.86
C ARG A 196 39.79 6.01 -29.50
N ASP A 197 40.91 6.68 -29.24
CA ASP A 197 42.24 6.20 -29.57
C ASP A 197 42.50 4.89 -28.81
N VAL A 198 42.03 3.78 -29.35
CA VAL A 198 42.45 2.45 -28.92
C VAL A 198 43.88 2.29 -29.45
N GLU A 199 44.80 1.91 -28.57
CA GLU A 199 46.18 1.61 -28.97
C GLU A 199 46.15 0.38 -29.90
N LEU A 200 46.10 0.62 -31.20
CA LEU A 200 46.07 -0.42 -32.22
C LEU A 200 47.48 -1.00 -32.42
N ASP A 201 47.59 -2.33 -32.51
CA ASP A 201 48.86 -2.99 -32.73
C ASP A 201 49.27 -2.80 -34.21
N LYS A 202 50.35 -2.05 -34.43
CA LYS A 202 50.82 -1.67 -35.78
C LYS A 202 51.03 -2.85 -36.72
N ASP A 203 51.47 -3.99 -36.18
CA ASP A 203 51.74 -5.20 -36.97
C ASP A 203 50.45 -5.89 -37.43
N LYS A 204 49.40 -5.90 -36.59
CA LYS A 204 48.12 -6.49 -36.94
C LYS A 204 47.32 -5.60 -37.88
N LEU A 205 47.40 -4.29 -37.70
CA LEU A 205 46.81 -3.33 -38.65
C LEU A 205 47.43 -3.46 -40.05
N ALA A 206 48.75 -3.65 -40.14
CA ALA A 206 49.42 -3.89 -41.42
C ALA A 206 49.00 -5.23 -42.06
N ALA A 207 48.85 -6.29 -41.26
CA ALA A 207 48.35 -7.58 -41.73
C ALA A 207 46.89 -7.50 -42.21
N ALA A 208 46.02 -6.79 -41.48
CA ALA A 208 44.62 -6.55 -41.85
C ALA A 208 44.51 -5.70 -43.13
N MET A 209 45.36 -4.68 -43.27
CA MET A 209 45.49 -3.92 -44.51
C MET A 209 45.89 -4.82 -45.67
N ALA A 210 46.94 -5.63 -45.55
CA ALA A 210 47.35 -6.54 -46.63
C ALA A 210 46.26 -7.55 -47.00
N ALA A 211 45.52 -8.07 -46.02
CA ALA A 211 44.40 -8.98 -46.24
C ALA A 211 43.23 -8.30 -46.99
N GLU A 212 42.86 -7.07 -46.64
CA GLU A 212 41.84 -6.30 -47.36
C GLU A 212 42.27 -5.93 -48.78
N GLU A 213 43.56 -5.60 -48.99
CA GLU A 213 44.11 -5.39 -50.34
C GLU A 213 44.08 -6.67 -51.19
N ALA A 214 44.37 -7.83 -50.59
CA ALA A 214 44.30 -9.11 -51.27
C ALA A 214 42.86 -9.52 -51.61
N LYS A 215 41.89 -9.19 -50.75
CA LYS A 215 40.46 -9.36 -51.07
C LYS A 215 40.07 -8.46 -52.24
N TRP A 216 40.41 -7.17 -52.17
CA TRP A 216 40.04 -6.21 -53.21
C TRP A 216 40.69 -6.52 -54.57
N ALA A 217 41.97 -6.93 -54.57
CA ALA A 217 42.69 -7.34 -55.78
C ALA A 217 42.21 -8.68 -56.37
N GLY A 218 41.53 -9.52 -55.59
CA GLY A 218 40.90 -10.76 -56.04
C GLY A 218 39.46 -10.59 -56.53
N GLU A 219 38.82 -9.45 -56.26
CA GLU A 219 37.39 -9.21 -56.53
C GLU A 219 37.12 -8.55 -57.89
N ASP A 220 38.16 -8.25 -58.68
CA ASP A 220 38.04 -7.77 -60.07
C ASP A 220 37.59 -8.87 -61.07
N GLY A 221 37.20 -10.07 -60.61
CA GLY A 221 37.00 -11.23 -61.48
C GLY A 221 35.78 -12.14 -61.27
N GLU A 222 35.03 -12.05 -60.17
CA GLU A 222 33.89 -12.97 -59.95
C GLU A 222 32.65 -12.24 -59.44
N GLU A 223 31.83 -11.78 -60.39
CA GLU A 223 30.44 -11.36 -60.14
C GLU A 223 29.61 -12.60 -59.75
N ALA A 224 29.68 -12.99 -58.47
CA ALA A 224 28.89 -14.08 -57.93
C ALA A 224 27.43 -13.64 -57.80
N ASP A 225 26.63 -13.93 -58.84
CA ASP A 225 25.17 -13.77 -58.94
C ASP A 225 24.45 -13.98 -57.59
N GLU A 226 23.92 -12.89 -57.04
CA GLU A 226 23.35 -12.80 -55.69
C GLU A 226 22.25 -13.83 -55.42
N ARG A 227 21.59 -14.33 -56.48
CA ARG A 227 20.52 -15.33 -56.42
C ARG A 227 20.99 -16.74 -56.02
N LYS A 228 22.29 -17.02 -56.01
CA LYS A 228 22.85 -18.33 -55.62
C LYS A 228 23.42 -18.37 -54.20
N ARG A 229 23.34 -17.27 -53.44
CA ARG A 229 23.80 -17.23 -52.04
C ARG A 229 22.92 -18.14 -51.17
N LYS A 230 23.53 -19.19 -50.60
CA LYS A 230 22.82 -20.15 -49.72
C LYS A 230 22.41 -19.45 -48.42
N TYR A 231 21.12 -19.54 -48.11
CA TYR A 231 20.43 -18.77 -47.05
C TYR A 231 20.97 -18.99 -45.61
N ASN A 232 21.89 -19.92 -45.37
CA ASN A 232 22.42 -20.20 -44.04
C ASN A 232 23.94 -19.97 -43.99
N VAL A 233 24.35 -18.75 -43.63
CA VAL A 233 25.73 -18.45 -43.20
C VAL A 233 25.76 -18.53 -41.68
N THR A 234 26.42 -19.55 -41.12
CA THR A 234 26.54 -19.78 -39.67
C THR A 234 27.90 -19.35 -39.11
N HIS A 235 28.60 -18.42 -39.76
CA HIS A 235 29.89 -17.94 -39.30
C HIS A 235 29.73 -16.56 -38.66
N SER A 236 29.93 -16.48 -37.34
CA SER A 236 30.13 -15.21 -36.64
C SER A 236 31.55 -14.74 -36.90
N VAL A 237 31.71 -13.79 -37.82
CA VAL A 237 32.98 -13.08 -38.01
C VAL A 237 32.99 -11.93 -37.03
N ASP A 238 33.71 -12.08 -35.93
CA ASP A 238 33.97 -10.98 -35.02
C ASP A 238 35.01 -10.07 -35.69
N VAL A 239 34.55 -8.96 -36.25
CA VAL A 239 35.44 -7.99 -36.91
C VAL A 239 36.23 -7.25 -35.84
N THR A 240 37.55 -7.35 -35.93
CA THR A 240 38.45 -6.66 -35.01
C THR A 240 38.47 -5.16 -35.32
N GLU A 241 38.80 -4.33 -34.33
CA GLU A 241 38.84 -2.87 -34.50
C GLU A 241 39.86 -2.45 -35.60
N GLU A 242 40.96 -3.19 -35.71
CA GLU A 242 42.02 -3.00 -36.73
C GLU A 242 41.54 -3.32 -38.15
N GLU A 243 40.72 -4.37 -38.32
CA GLU A 243 40.10 -4.72 -39.61
C GLU A 243 39.06 -3.68 -40.05
N MET A 244 38.28 -3.13 -39.11
CA MET A 244 37.32 -2.06 -39.39
C MET A 244 38.00 -0.76 -39.84
N GLU A 245 39.14 -0.42 -39.24
CA GLU A 245 39.92 0.75 -39.65
C GLU A 245 40.62 0.55 -40.99
N ALA A 246 41.20 -0.63 -41.22
CA ALA A 246 41.76 -1.00 -42.51
C ALA A 246 40.71 -0.87 -43.63
N TYR A 247 39.50 -1.38 -43.38
CA TYR A 247 38.37 -1.26 -44.29
C TYR A 247 37.93 0.19 -44.51
N ARG A 248 37.85 1.02 -43.45
CA ARG A 248 37.51 2.45 -43.57
C ARG A 248 38.52 3.24 -44.41
N LEU A 249 39.81 2.92 -44.28
CA LEU A 249 40.89 3.57 -45.03
C LEU A 249 40.92 3.13 -46.49
N LYS A 250 40.64 1.86 -46.78
CA LYS A 250 40.72 1.30 -48.14
C LYS A 250 39.45 1.40 -48.96
N ARG A 251 38.28 1.58 -48.32
CA ARG A 251 37.01 1.70 -49.03
C ARG A 251 37.07 2.86 -50.04
N PRO A 252 36.99 2.58 -51.36
CA PRO A 252 36.94 3.66 -52.35
C PRO A 252 35.63 4.42 -52.19
N ARG A 253 35.72 5.76 -52.15
CA ARG A 253 34.54 6.63 -52.17
C ARG A 253 33.99 6.68 -53.58
N ALA A 254 33.13 5.71 -53.93
CA ALA A 254 32.51 5.60 -55.25
C ALA A 254 31.68 6.82 -55.71
N ALA A 255 31.50 7.84 -54.86
CA ALA A 255 30.72 9.05 -55.13
C ALA A 255 31.48 10.36 -54.87
N ASP A 256 32.82 10.34 -54.86
CA ASP A 256 33.63 11.56 -54.74
C ASP A 256 34.19 11.99 -56.12
N PRO A 257 33.55 12.95 -56.83
CA PRO A 257 34.01 13.41 -58.14
C PRO A 257 35.33 14.19 -58.11
N MET A 258 35.91 14.46 -56.93
CA MET A 258 37.22 15.11 -56.78
C MET A 258 38.37 14.11 -56.55
N ALA A 259 38.08 12.81 -56.37
CA ALA A 259 39.12 11.80 -56.18
C ALA A 259 39.95 11.52 -57.45
N ASP A 260 39.37 11.77 -58.64
CA ASP A 260 40.03 11.65 -59.94
C ASP A 260 40.05 13.01 -60.67
N PRO A 261 41.09 13.86 -60.47
CA PRO A 261 41.15 15.19 -61.09
C PRO A 261 41.28 15.18 -62.63
N LYS A 262 41.34 14.02 -63.27
CA LYS A 262 41.52 13.86 -64.73
C LYS A 262 40.22 13.67 -65.52
N LYS A 263 39.06 13.51 -64.86
CA LYS A 263 37.77 13.21 -65.53
C LYS A 263 36.87 14.43 -65.78
N GLY A 264 37.28 15.64 -65.36
CA GLY A 264 36.47 16.87 -65.41
C GLY A 264 36.73 17.80 -66.61
N GLY A 265 37.15 17.27 -67.77
CA GLY A 265 37.24 18.04 -69.01
C GLY A 265 35.88 18.12 -69.69
N THR A 266 35.34 19.33 -69.87
CA THR A 266 34.04 19.58 -70.49
C THR A 266 34.07 19.29 -71.98
N ASP A 267 33.37 18.24 -72.44
CA ASP A 267 32.98 18.10 -73.84
C ASP A 267 31.95 19.19 -74.17
N GLY A 268 32.26 20.00 -75.20
CA GLY A 268 31.56 21.23 -75.54
C GLY A 268 30.08 21.04 -75.86
N TYR A 269 29.25 21.89 -75.28
CA TYR A 269 27.89 22.14 -75.73
C TYR A 269 27.90 23.31 -76.73
N ASP A 270 27.69 23.01 -78.01
CA ASP A 270 27.25 23.98 -79.02
C ASP A 270 25.77 24.31 -78.77
N PHE A 271 25.45 25.58 -78.55
CA PHE A 271 24.09 26.10 -78.59
C PHE A 271 24.03 27.31 -79.54
N VAL A 272 23.07 27.25 -80.47
CA VAL A 272 22.48 28.41 -81.16
C VAL A 272 21.61 29.18 -80.17
#